data_AF-A0A501WDK9-F1
#
_entry.id   AF-A0A501WDK9-F1
#
_cell.length_a   1.000
_cell.length_b   1.000
_cell.length_c   1.000
_cell.angle_alpha   90.00
_cell.angle_beta   90.00
_cell.angle_gamma   90.00
#
_symmetry.space_group_name_H-M   'P 1'
#
loop_
_entity.id
_entity.type
_entity.pdbx_description
1 polymer ?
#
loop_
_entity_poly.entity_id
_entity_poly.type
_entity_poly.pdbx_seq_one_letter_code
_entity_poly.pdbx_strand_id
1 'polypeptide(L)'
;MKTCLKSCFCKVTIMLVAVLAISCEKEESSTQFYWEQTKCSDPWGTGENNTNTETVLAVTKYLEDEGISVLNVEFDNNSELDSLCESCGCGTGKRILLIVPEQDYSDIESLNFVRK
;
A
#
# COMPACT_ATOMS: atom_id res chain seq x y z
N MET A 1 16.13 6.43 -27.70
CA MET A 1 17.04 6.66 -28.84
C MET A 1 17.38 5.30 -29.44
N LYS A 2 17.20 5.14 -30.75
CA LYS A 2 17.26 3.86 -31.48
C LYS A 2 18.71 3.49 -31.81
N THR A 3 19.15 2.27 -31.53
CA THR A 3 20.21 1.58 -32.29
C THR A 3 20.05 0.07 -32.21
N CYS A 4 19.40 -0.53 -33.21
CA CYS A 4 19.68 -1.90 -33.64
C CYS A 4 19.90 -1.85 -35.14
N LEU A 5 21.16 -1.89 -35.56
CA LEU A 5 21.54 -1.96 -36.95
C LEU A 5 22.54 -3.11 -37.13
N LYS A 6 22.31 -3.85 -38.21
CA LYS A 6 23.19 -4.82 -38.92
C LYS A 6 23.08 -6.29 -38.54
N SER A 7 22.13 -6.92 -39.24
CA SER A 7 22.22 -8.29 -39.74
C SER A 7 23.13 -8.35 -40.98
N CYS A 8 24.11 -9.27 -40.96
CA CYS A 8 24.90 -9.85 -42.09
C CYS A 8 26.03 -10.67 -41.43
N PHE A 9 26.31 -11.96 -41.63
CA PHE A 9 26.23 -12.92 -42.73
C PHE A 9 25.89 -14.30 -42.11
N CYS A 10 24.96 -15.07 -42.67
CA CYS A 10 25.17 -16.09 -43.72
C CYS A 10 25.67 -17.46 -43.20
N LYS A 11 24.68 -18.36 -43.05
CA LYS A 11 24.72 -19.82 -43.26
C LYS A 11 25.15 -20.79 -42.13
N VAL A 12 24.13 -21.60 -41.77
CA VAL A 12 24.13 -23.06 -41.57
C VAL A 12 24.09 -23.57 -40.11
N THR A 13 22.85 -23.94 -39.74
CA THR A 13 22.42 -25.01 -38.82
C THR A 13 22.93 -25.00 -37.37
N ILE A 14 22.10 -24.48 -36.46
CA ILE A 14 21.60 -25.19 -35.26
C ILE A 14 20.28 -24.51 -34.89
N MET A 15 19.20 -25.25 -35.12
CA MET A 15 17.85 -24.91 -34.68
C MET A 15 17.71 -25.34 -33.22
N LEU A 16 16.98 -24.53 -32.46
CA LEU A 16 16.23 -24.87 -31.25
C LEU A 16 16.81 -24.38 -29.91
N VAL A 17 16.26 -23.23 -29.51
CA VAL A 17 15.87 -22.89 -28.14
C VAL A 17 16.98 -22.33 -27.22
N ALA A 18 17.39 -21.11 -27.54
CA ALA A 18 17.70 -20.11 -26.51
C ALA A 18 16.39 -19.41 -26.14
N VAL A 19 15.53 -20.08 -25.36
CA VAL A 19 14.40 -19.40 -24.73
C VAL A 19 14.97 -18.50 -23.66
N LEU A 20 14.82 -17.21 -23.93
CA LEU A 20 15.09 -16.07 -23.10
C LEU A 20 14.41 -16.25 -21.74
N ALA A 21 15.15 -16.67 -20.72
CA ALA A 21 14.77 -16.41 -19.33
C ALA A 21 15.14 -14.95 -19.00
N ILE A 22 14.45 -14.00 -19.66
CA ILE A 22 14.39 -12.62 -19.17
C ILE A 22 13.35 -12.67 -18.05
N SER A 23 13.80 -13.03 -16.86
CA SER A 23 13.01 -12.83 -15.64
C SER A 23 12.93 -11.33 -15.44
N CYS A 24 11.80 -10.74 -15.82
CA CYS A 24 11.49 -9.37 -15.50
C CYS A 24 11.11 -9.35 -14.01
N GLU A 25 12.10 -9.16 -13.13
CA GLU A 25 11.82 -8.70 -11.78
C GLU A 25 11.28 -7.27 -11.93
N LYS A 26 9.95 -7.14 -11.93
CA LYS A 26 9.33 -5.85 -11.64
C LYS A 26 9.62 -5.60 -10.18
N GLU A 27 10.49 -4.63 -9.90
CA GLU A 27 10.51 -4.02 -8.58
C GLU A 27 9.14 -3.36 -8.39
N GLU A 28 8.26 -4.04 -7.65
CA GLU A 28 7.01 -3.43 -7.21
C GLU A 28 7.39 -2.33 -6.21
N SER A 29 7.37 -1.09 -6.70
CA SER A 29 7.33 0.07 -5.83
C SER A 29 5.98 0.04 -5.10
N SER A 30 5.95 -0.58 -3.93
CA SER A 30 4.76 -0.60 -3.09
C SER A 30 4.50 0.84 -2.61
N THR A 31 3.36 1.42 -3.00
CA THR A 31 2.97 2.72 -2.45
C THR A 31 2.40 2.54 -1.06
N GLN A 32 2.80 3.40 -0.13
CA GLN A 32 2.25 3.46 1.21
C GLN A 32 1.15 4.52 1.30
N PHE A 33 0.08 4.18 2.00
CA PHE A 33 -1.01 5.09 2.36
C PHE A 33 -1.01 5.30 3.87
N TYR A 34 -1.68 6.35 4.32
CA TYR A 34 -1.86 6.60 5.73
C TYR A 34 -3.25 7.12 6.09
N TRP A 35 -3.61 6.89 7.36
CA TRP A 35 -4.77 7.47 8.02
C TRP A 35 -4.35 8.12 9.32
N GLU A 36 -4.91 9.29 9.59
CA GLU A 36 -4.72 10.02 10.85
C GLU A 36 -5.61 9.41 11.93
N GLN A 37 -5.04 8.61 12.83
CA GLN A 37 -5.82 7.87 13.83
C GLN A 37 -6.53 8.85 14.77
N THR A 38 -7.84 8.72 14.87
CA THR A 38 -8.67 9.53 15.77
C THR A 38 -8.91 8.82 17.10
N LYS A 39 -9.29 9.56 18.14
CA LYS A 39 -9.53 9.03 19.48
C LYS A 39 -10.69 8.02 19.54
N CYS A 40 -11.76 8.25 18.78
CA CYS A 40 -12.90 7.31 18.70
C CYS A 40 -13.75 7.40 17.42
N SER A 41 -13.36 8.21 16.42
CA SER A 41 -14.18 8.44 15.22
C SER A 41 -13.73 7.65 13.99
N ASP A 42 -12.74 6.75 14.12
CA ASP A 42 -12.27 5.95 13.00
C ASP A 42 -13.37 4.97 12.53
N PRO A 43 -13.58 4.77 11.22
CA PRO A 43 -14.70 3.98 10.69
C PRO A 43 -14.79 2.54 11.21
N TRP A 44 -13.65 1.93 11.57
CA TRP A 44 -13.55 0.57 12.09
C TRP A 44 -13.68 0.47 13.62
N GLY A 45 -13.91 1.60 14.32
CA GLY A 45 -14.35 1.61 15.72
C GLY A 45 -13.27 1.40 16.78
N THR A 46 -11.98 1.45 16.41
CA THR A 46 -10.87 1.47 17.38
C THR A 46 -10.23 2.86 17.45
N GLY A 47 -9.68 3.24 18.60
CA GLY A 47 -8.99 4.52 18.77
C GLY A 47 -7.99 4.51 19.94
N GLU A 48 -8.03 5.55 20.78
CA GLU A 48 -7.01 5.78 21.82
C GLU A 48 -6.90 4.67 22.88
N ASN A 49 -8.01 3.98 23.15
CA ASN A 49 -8.12 2.96 24.20
C ASN A 49 -7.89 1.54 23.68
N ASN A 50 -7.52 1.41 22.40
CA ASN A 50 -7.26 0.12 21.77
C ASN A 50 -5.76 -0.10 21.56
N THR A 51 -5.36 -1.35 21.62
CA THR A 51 -4.02 -1.78 21.22
C THR A 51 -3.84 -1.65 19.70
N ASN A 52 -2.58 -1.53 19.27
CA ASN A 52 -2.28 -1.57 17.84
C ASN A 52 -2.75 -2.89 17.21
N THR A 53 -2.67 -4.02 17.90
CA THR A 53 -3.15 -5.33 17.40
C THR A 53 -4.66 -5.32 17.15
N GLU A 54 -5.45 -4.79 18.08
CA GLU A 54 -6.91 -4.65 17.87
C GLU A 54 -7.20 -3.72 16.70
N THR A 55 -6.45 -2.63 16.58
CA THR A 55 -6.58 -1.67 15.47
C THR A 55 -6.24 -2.31 14.13
N VAL A 56 -5.18 -3.13 14.05
CA VAL A 56 -4.81 -3.88 12.83
C VAL A 56 -5.95 -4.81 12.42
N LEU A 57 -6.49 -5.59 13.35
CA LEU A 57 -7.61 -6.49 13.04
C LEU A 57 -8.85 -5.73 12.55
N ALA A 58 -9.16 -4.60 13.17
CA ALA A 58 -10.31 -3.78 12.82
C ALA A 58 -10.16 -3.10 11.46
N VAL A 59 -9.02 -2.47 11.17
CA VAL A 59 -8.77 -1.80 9.89
C VAL A 59 -8.64 -2.80 8.74
N THR A 60 -7.97 -3.94 8.95
CA THR A 60 -7.87 -4.99 7.94
C THR A 60 -9.26 -5.53 7.61
N LYS A 61 -10.07 -5.83 8.63
CA LYS A 61 -11.45 -6.29 8.41
C LYS A 61 -12.29 -5.27 7.66
N TYR A 62 -12.21 -3.99 8.04
CA TYR A 62 -12.93 -2.91 7.38
C TYR A 62 -12.56 -2.82 5.89
N LEU A 63 -11.28 -2.87 5.56
CA LEU A 63 -10.82 -2.81 4.17
C LEU A 63 -11.20 -4.07 3.37
N GLU A 64 -11.12 -5.25 3.98
CA GLU A 64 -11.58 -6.50 3.36
C GLU A 64 -13.09 -6.48 3.07
N ASP A 65 -13.90 -5.94 4.00
CA ASP A 65 -15.34 -5.78 3.82
C ASP A 65 -15.66 -4.77 2.68
N GLU A 66 -14.78 -3.79 2.42
CA GLU A 66 -14.81 -2.88 1.27
C GLU A 66 -14.19 -3.48 -0.01
N GLY A 67 -13.70 -4.73 0.04
CA GLY A 67 -13.11 -5.44 -1.10
C GLY A 67 -11.65 -5.11 -1.39
N ILE A 68 -10.96 -4.44 -0.48
CA ILE A 68 -9.55 -4.02 -0.60
C ILE A 68 -8.64 -5.02 0.11
N SER A 69 -7.60 -5.50 -0.57
CA SER A 69 -6.61 -6.40 0.03
C SER A 69 -5.52 -5.63 0.78
N VAL A 70 -5.14 -6.09 1.97
CA VAL A 70 -4.09 -5.46 2.78
C VAL A 70 -2.82 -6.30 2.76
N LEU A 71 -1.70 -5.72 2.31
CA LEU A 71 -0.39 -6.36 2.28
C LEU A 71 0.39 -6.15 3.58
N ASN A 72 0.28 -4.96 4.18
CA ASN A 72 0.97 -4.63 5.43
C ASN A 72 0.23 -3.51 6.18
N VAL A 73 0.31 -3.55 7.52
CA VAL A 73 -0.20 -2.49 8.42
C VAL A 73 0.88 -2.14 9.44
N GLU A 74 1.22 -0.86 9.50
CA GLU A 74 2.21 -0.31 10.43
C GLU A 74 1.67 0.95 11.13
N PHE A 75 2.42 1.45 12.10
CA PHE A 75 2.09 2.67 12.83
C PHE A 75 3.32 3.56 12.98
N ASP A 76 3.10 4.86 12.91
CA ASP A 76 4.08 5.85 13.39
C ASP A 76 3.39 6.91 14.25
N ASN A 77 4.17 7.82 14.83
CA ASN A 77 3.68 8.88 15.72
C ASN A 77 3.74 10.27 15.05
N ASN A 78 3.55 10.33 13.72
CA ASN A 78 3.69 11.57 12.94
C ASN A 78 2.32 12.14 12.53
N SER A 79 1.29 11.97 13.37
CA SER A 79 -0.05 12.52 13.06
C SER A 79 -0.07 14.04 13.17
N GLU A 80 -0.75 14.71 12.25
CA GLU A 80 -0.94 16.16 12.27
C GLU A 80 -2.18 16.60 13.09
N LEU A 81 -3.00 15.66 13.55
CA LEU A 81 -4.18 15.96 14.35
C LEU A 81 -3.80 16.37 15.78
N ASP A 82 -4.53 17.33 16.35
CA ASP A 82 -4.35 17.76 17.74
C ASP A 82 -4.64 16.60 18.70
N SER A 83 -3.62 16.21 19.47
CA SER A 83 -3.67 15.12 20.45
C SER A 83 -4.02 15.57 21.87
N LEU A 84 -3.97 16.89 22.14
CA LEU A 84 -4.30 17.46 23.45
C LEU A 84 -5.81 17.66 23.64
N CYS A 85 -6.57 17.62 22.54
CA CYS A 85 -8.02 17.65 22.56
C CYS A 85 -8.60 16.28 22.96
N GLU A 86 -9.67 16.29 23.77
CA GLU A 86 -10.34 15.07 24.28
C GLU A 86 -11.65 14.71 23.53
N SER A 87 -11.83 15.19 22.30
CA SER A 87 -13.00 14.85 21.48
C SER A 87 -12.72 13.67 20.56
N CYS A 88 -13.75 12.93 20.14
CA CYS A 88 -13.55 11.70 19.34
C CYS A 88 -12.83 11.91 18.01
N GLY A 89 -13.02 13.06 17.35
CA GLY A 89 -12.35 13.38 16.09
C GLY A 89 -10.93 13.93 16.26
N CYS A 90 -10.45 14.11 17.50
CA CYS A 90 -9.09 14.55 17.76
C CYS A 90 -8.11 13.39 17.59
N GLY A 91 -6.84 13.72 17.37
CA GLY A 91 -5.81 12.73 17.04
C GLY A 91 -5.36 11.93 18.25
N THR A 92 -4.82 10.75 18.01
CA THR A 92 -4.04 10.01 19.02
C THR A 92 -2.55 10.36 18.98
N GLY A 93 -2.13 11.17 18.00
CA GLY A 93 -0.73 11.38 17.66
C GLY A 93 -0.16 10.29 16.74
N LYS A 94 -0.94 9.24 16.44
CA LYS A 94 -0.51 8.12 15.59
C LYS A 94 -1.09 8.18 14.19
N ARG A 95 -0.36 7.65 13.22
CA ARG A 95 -0.88 7.32 11.89
C ARG A 95 -0.90 5.81 11.72
N ILE A 96 -1.92 5.33 11.03
CA ILE A 96 -1.98 3.96 10.52
C ILE A 96 -1.39 4.00 9.11
N LEU A 97 -0.38 3.20 8.85
CA LEU A 97 0.29 3.12 7.56
C LEU A 97 -0.12 1.80 6.88
N LEU A 98 -0.52 1.86 5.63
CA LEU A 98 -1.01 0.72 4.88
C LEU A 98 -0.23 0.53 3.59
N ILE A 99 -0.03 -0.73 3.23
CA ILE A 99 0.36 -1.11 1.87
C ILE A 99 -0.77 -1.98 1.32
N VAL A 100 -1.29 -1.59 0.17
CA VAL A 100 -2.31 -2.33 -0.58
C VAL A 100 -1.79 -2.60 -2.00
N PRO A 101 -2.35 -3.57 -2.73
CA PRO A 101 -2.02 -3.79 -4.13
C PRO A 101 -2.34 -2.57 -5.01
N GLU A 102 -1.61 -2.41 -6.13
CA GLU A 102 -1.80 -1.28 -7.05
C GLU A 102 -3.24 -1.17 -7.59
N GLN A 103 -3.91 -2.30 -7.81
CA GLN A 103 -5.29 -2.30 -8.27
C GLN A 103 -6.29 -1.65 -7.29
N ASP A 104 -5.95 -1.57 -6.00
CA ASP A 104 -6.84 -1.06 -4.94
C ASP A 104 -6.52 0.42 -4.59
N TYR A 105 -5.56 1.06 -5.27
CA TYR A 105 -5.15 2.43 -4.98
C TYR A 105 -6.29 3.45 -5.13
N SER A 106 -7.13 3.30 -6.16
CA SER A 106 -8.26 4.21 -6.35
C SER A 106 -9.33 4.01 -5.26
N ASP A 107 -9.53 2.78 -4.82
CA ASP A 107 -10.56 2.44 -3.85
C ASP A 107 -10.16 2.92 -2.46
N ILE A 108 -8.91 2.72 -2.06
CA ILE A 108 -8.42 3.20 -0.76
C ILE A 108 -8.40 4.74 -0.67
N GLU A 109 -8.08 5.43 -1.76
CA GLU A 109 -8.15 6.90 -1.85
C GLU A 109 -9.60 7.40 -1.73
N SER A 110 -10.57 6.64 -2.27
CA SER A 110 -12.00 6.96 -2.15
C SER A 110 -12.53 6.84 -0.71
N LEU A 111 -11.85 6.05 0.13
CA LEU A 111 -12.11 5.93 1.57
C LEU A 111 -11.41 7.02 2.41
N ASN A 112 -10.75 8.00 1.77
CA ASN A 112 -10.00 9.10 2.38
C ASN A 112 -8.66 8.71 3.01
N PHE A 113 -8.08 7.56 2.68
CA PHE A 113 -6.67 7.32 2.97
C PHE A 113 -5.80 8.20 2.07
N VAL A 114 -4.72 8.75 2.64
CA VAL A 114 -3.84 9.67 1.94
C VAL A 114 -2.59 8.94 1.48
N ARG A 115 -2.18 9.17 0.24
CA ARG A 115 -0.91 8.64 -0.30
C ARG A 115 0.28 9.34 0.38
N LYS A 116 1.24 8.56 0.88
CA LYS A 116 2.45 9.05 1.56
C LYS A 116 3.57 9.44 0.60
#